data_AF-A0A960PM98-F1
#
_entry.id   AF-A0A960PM98-F1
#
_cell.length_a   1.000
_cell.length_b   1.000
_cell.length_c   1.000
_cell.angle_alpha   90.00
_cell.angle_beta   90.00
_cell.angle_gamma   90.00
#
_symmetry.space_group_name_H-M   'P 1'
#
loop_
_entity.id
_entity.type
_entity.pdbx_description
1 polymer ?
#
loop_
_entity_poly.entity_id
_entity_poly.type
_entity_poly.pdbx_seq_one_letter_code
_entity_poly.pdbx_strand_id
1 'polypeptide(L)'
;MSTPMLEDTPQGVALENLPPRQIVAELDKYVVGQHRAKRAVAVALRNRWRRQQLPEEMADEIYPKNILMIGSTGIGKTEIARRLSKLAKAPFIKVEASKFTEVGYVGRDVESMIRDLTEIAVGMVREERRAAIHDTARAHAEERLLQLLVPSPPISPMTGPGEDLTETREKFRAKLRSGALDNREVQIEVDDNPSGSFEMITPQGVEEVGINIREMLPGLFGRRRKDRVKVAEAKEILLQQEAEKLIDRAQVAREARRRVEQGGMLFLDEIDKIAGREGNRGPDVSREGVQRDLLPIVEGTTVTTKYGMVKTDHILFIAAGAFHVSR
;
A
#
# COMPACT_ATOMS: atom_id res chain seq x y z
N MET A 1 32.77 -34.13 28.43
CA MET A 1 31.35 -33.76 28.24
C MET A 1 31.34 -32.38 27.63
N SER A 2 31.23 -32.33 26.31
CA SER A 2 31.41 -31.10 25.53
C SER A 2 30.07 -30.39 25.42
N THR A 3 30.03 -29.16 25.90
CA THR A 3 28.92 -28.20 25.80
C THR A 3 28.50 -28.06 24.33
N PRO A 4 27.21 -28.19 23.98
CA PRO A 4 26.80 -27.93 22.61
C PRO A 4 26.82 -26.41 22.40
N MET A 5 27.62 -26.01 21.42
CA MET A 5 27.65 -24.68 20.85
C MET A 5 26.23 -24.34 20.36
N LEU A 6 25.70 -23.20 20.80
CA LEU A 6 24.51 -22.59 20.23
C LEU A 6 24.86 -22.22 18.78
N GLU A 7 24.44 -23.05 17.83
CA GLU A 7 24.56 -22.77 16.41
C GLU A 7 23.77 -21.50 16.06
N ASP A 8 24.45 -20.63 15.32
CA ASP A 8 23.98 -19.38 14.75
C ASP A 8 22.54 -19.48 14.21
N THR A 9 21.65 -18.66 14.77
CA THR A 9 20.39 -18.32 14.10
C THR A 9 20.71 -17.67 12.75
N PRO A 10 20.32 -18.25 11.61
CA PRO A 10 20.56 -17.63 10.32
C PRO A 10 19.73 -16.35 10.21
N GLN A 11 20.43 -15.23 10.12
CA GLN A 11 19.87 -13.96 9.69
C GLN A 11 19.22 -14.14 8.31
N GLY A 12 17.93 -13.80 8.20
CA GLY A 12 17.32 -13.48 6.91
C GLY A 12 16.70 -14.62 6.10
N VAL A 13 16.03 -15.60 6.73
CA VAL A 13 15.03 -16.38 5.97
C VAL A 13 13.92 -15.41 5.56
N ALA A 14 13.78 -15.14 4.26
CA ALA A 14 12.62 -14.44 3.74
C ALA A 14 11.36 -15.13 4.28
N LEU A 15 10.53 -14.42 5.05
CA LEU A 15 9.33 -14.93 5.72
C LEU A 15 8.35 -15.64 4.77
N GLU A 16 8.53 -15.47 3.47
CA GLU A 16 7.80 -16.11 2.37
C GLU A 16 8.09 -17.61 2.23
N ASN A 17 9.20 -18.13 2.76
CA ASN A 17 9.65 -19.51 2.54
C ASN A 17 9.37 -20.46 3.72
N LEU A 18 8.62 -20.00 4.72
CA LEU A 18 8.41 -20.76 5.95
C LEU A 18 7.65 -22.08 5.69
N PRO A 19 8.07 -23.21 6.29
CA PRO A 19 7.27 -24.43 6.30
C PRO A 19 5.98 -24.22 7.10
N PRO A 20 4.89 -24.97 6.82
CA PRO A 20 3.60 -24.77 7.47
C PRO A 20 3.64 -24.78 9.00
N ARG A 21 4.51 -25.59 9.61
CA ARG A 21 4.68 -25.65 11.07
C ARG A 21 5.21 -24.34 11.64
N GLN A 22 6.15 -23.68 10.95
CA GLN A 22 6.69 -22.38 11.38
C GLN A 22 5.67 -21.26 11.16
N ILE A 23 4.89 -21.31 10.07
CA ILE A 23 3.78 -20.36 9.88
C ILE A 23 2.77 -20.47 11.02
N VAL A 24 2.39 -21.68 11.42
CA VAL A 24 1.48 -21.90 12.56
C VAL A 24 2.08 -21.36 13.86
N ALA A 25 3.35 -21.64 14.13
CA ALA A 25 4.05 -21.14 15.32
C ALA A 25 4.14 -19.60 15.35
N GLU A 26 4.30 -18.95 14.20
CA GLU A 26 4.28 -17.50 14.11
C GLU A 26 2.87 -16.93 14.36
N LEU A 27 1.83 -17.60 13.85
CA LEU A 27 0.44 -17.24 14.12
C LEU A 27 0.05 -17.50 15.59
N ASP A 28 0.65 -18.48 16.27
CA ASP A 28 0.42 -18.79 17.69
C ASP A 28 0.83 -17.63 18.62
N LYS A 29 1.76 -16.76 18.20
CA LYS A 29 2.16 -15.57 18.97
C LYS A 29 1.06 -14.51 19.07
N TYR A 30 0.09 -14.51 18.16
CA TYR A 30 -0.91 -13.45 18.03
C TYR A 30 -2.35 -13.93 18.20
N VAL A 31 -2.63 -15.18 17.81
CA VAL A 31 -3.98 -15.76 17.89
C VAL A 31 -3.90 -16.94 18.84
N VAL A 32 -4.76 -17.02 19.85
CA VAL A 32 -4.79 -18.16 20.78
C VAL A 32 -5.70 -19.26 20.22
N GLY A 33 -5.26 -20.52 20.27
CA GLY A 33 -6.05 -21.66 19.80
C GLY A 33 -6.24 -21.70 18.28
N GLN A 34 -7.44 -22.03 17.79
CA GLN A 34 -7.81 -22.05 16.36
C GLN A 34 -6.85 -22.84 15.44
N HIS A 35 -6.28 -23.94 15.94
CA HIS A 35 -5.23 -24.70 15.23
C HIS A 35 -5.65 -25.19 13.83
N ARG A 36 -6.93 -25.56 13.64
CA ARG A 36 -7.44 -25.97 12.33
C ARG A 36 -7.37 -24.83 11.31
N ALA A 37 -7.80 -23.63 11.69
CA ALA A 37 -7.76 -22.45 10.83
C ALA A 37 -6.31 -22.04 10.52
N LYS A 38 -5.43 -22.02 11.52
CA LYS A 38 -3.99 -21.74 11.34
C LYS A 38 -3.33 -22.71 10.36
N ARG A 39 -3.60 -24.01 10.49
CA ARG A 39 -3.09 -25.03 9.56
C ARG A 39 -3.60 -24.83 8.14
N ALA A 40 -4.87 -24.50 7.96
CA ALA A 40 -5.45 -24.25 6.65
C ALA A 40 -4.76 -23.08 5.94
N VAL A 41 -4.62 -21.94 6.63
CA VAL A 41 -3.94 -20.76 6.06
C VAL A 41 -2.44 -20.99 5.82
N ALA A 42 -1.78 -21.76 6.69
CA ALA A 42 -0.38 -22.11 6.51
C ALA A 42 -0.14 -23.00 5.28
N VAL A 43 -1.06 -23.92 5.01
CA VAL A 43 -1.02 -24.76 3.79
C VAL A 43 -1.28 -23.91 2.55
N ALA A 44 -2.26 -23.00 2.57
CA ALA A 44 -2.53 -22.11 1.45
C ALA A 44 -1.32 -21.23 1.11
N LEU A 45 -0.70 -20.60 2.12
CA LEU A 45 0.51 -19.80 1.92
C LEU A 45 1.69 -20.65 1.42
N ARG A 46 1.86 -21.87 1.94
CA ARG A 46 2.91 -22.79 1.44
C ARG A 46 2.67 -23.23 0.01
N ASN A 47 1.42 -23.44 -0.39
CA ASN A 47 1.08 -23.82 -1.77
C ASN A 47 1.37 -22.68 -2.74
N ARG A 48 1.15 -21.41 -2.34
CA ARG A 48 1.60 -20.24 -3.11
C ARG A 48 3.11 -20.28 -3.36
N TRP A 49 3.90 -20.48 -2.31
CA TRP A 49 5.36 -20.60 -2.46
C TRP A 49 5.75 -21.75 -3.40
N ARG A 50 5.13 -22.92 -3.23
CA ARG A 50 5.36 -24.08 -4.11
C ARG A 50 5.05 -23.77 -5.57
N ARG A 51 3.94 -23.08 -5.85
CA ARG A 51 3.56 -22.65 -7.21
C ARG A 51 4.65 -21.79 -7.85
N GLN A 52 5.22 -20.85 -7.09
CA GLN A 52 6.29 -19.97 -7.57
C GLN A 52 7.62 -20.69 -7.87
N GLN A 53 7.79 -21.93 -7.41
CA GLN A 53 8.95 -22.76 -7.73
C GLN A 53 8.74 -23.61 -9.00
N LEU A 54 7.55 -23.59 -9.58
CA LEU A 54 7.24 -24.33 -10.80
C LEU A 54 7.54 -23.50 -12.05
N PRO A 55 7.82 -24.14 -13.19
CA PRO A 55 7.80 -23.49 -14.49
C PRO A 55 6.48 -22.75 -14.74
N GLU A 56 6.55 -21.62 -15.45
CA GLU A 56 5.43 -20.69 -15.68
C GLU A 56 4.17 -21.41 -16.22
N GLU A 57 4.32 -22.27 -17.22
CA GLU A 57 3.22 -23.04 -17.81
C GLU A 57 2.47 -23.89 -16.78
N MET A 58 3.18 -24.55 -15.85
CA MET A 58 2.54 -25.35 -14.80
C MET A 58 2.06 -24.49 -13.63
N ALA A 59 2.71 -23.37 -13.36
CA ALA A 59 2.32 -22.46 -12.30
C ALA A 59 0.96 -21.83 -12.57
N ASP A 60 0.71 -21.43 -13.83
CA ASP A 60 -0.54 -20.78 -14.27
C ASP A 60 -1.76 -21.70 -14.13
N GLU A 61 -1.61 -23.02 -14.31
CA GLU A 61 -2.71 -23.99 -14.13
C GLU A 61 -3.05 -24.25 -12.65
N ILE A 62 -2.23 -23.77 -11.70
CA ILE A 62 -2.40 -24.04 -10.27
C ILE A 62 -3.10 -22.86 -9.59
N TYR A 63 -4.40 -23.03 -9.41
CA TYR A 63 -5.24 -22.08 -8.69
C TYR A 63 -5.03 -22.11 -7.16
N PRO A 64 -5.14 -20.95 -6.49
CA PRO A 64 -5.14 -20.84 -5.04
C PRO A 64 -6.19 -21.73 -4.38
N LYS A 65 -5.86 -22.26 -3.20
CA LYS A 65 -6.83 -22.97 -2.37
C LYS A 65 -7.53 -21.97 -1.46
N ASN A 66 -8.59 -21.35 -1.99
CA ASN A 66 -9.45 -20.42 -1.26
C ASN A 66 -10.01 -21.05 0.01
N ILE A 67 -10.24 -20.23 1.04
CA ILE A 67 -10.56 -20.70 2.39
C ILE A 67 -11.91 -20.13 2.82
N LEU A 68 -12.80 -20.98 3.33
CA LEU A 68 -14.02 -20.57 4.02
C LEU A 68 -13.86 -20.81 5.54
N MET A 69 -13.87 -19.73 6.33
CA MET A 69 -13.80 -19.77 7.79
C MET A 69 -15.20 -19.68 8.40
N ILE A 70 -15.61 -20.75 9.08
CA ILE A 70 -16.91 -20.83 9.75
C ILE A 70 -16.70 -20.72 11.26
N GLY A 71 -17.44 -19.81 11.90
CA GLY A 71 -17.50 -19.72 13.36
C GLY A 71 -18.07 -18.40 13.85
N SER A 72 -18.35 -18.28 15.14
CA SER A 72 -18.93 -17.06 15.75
C SER A 72 -18.03 -15.83 15.55
N THR A 73 -18.60 -14.64 15.76
CA THR A 73 -17.85 -13.39 15.77
C THR A 73 -16.83 -13.37 16.91
N GLY A 74 -15.74 -12.61 16.77
CA GLY A 74 -14.74 -12.44 17.83
C GLY A 74 -13.73 -13.58 18.04
N ILE A 75 -13.87 -14.74 17.39
CA ILE A 75 -12.95 -15.89 17.59
C ILE A 75 -11.58 -15.77 16.90
N GLY A 76 -11.30 -14.66 16.23
CA GLY A 76 -10.02 -14.39 15.57
C GLY A 76 -9.94 -14.70 14.06
N LYS A 77 -11.06 -14.93 13.35
CA LYS A 77 -11.07 -15.20 11.90
C LYS A 77 -10.30 -14.14 11.09
N THR A 78 -10.67 -12.87 11.28
CA THR A 78 -10.02 -11.73 10.61
C THR A 78 -8.58 -11.54 11.05
N GLU A 79 -8.25 -11.82 12.32
CA GLU A 79 -6.89 -11.65 12.84
C GLU A 79 -5.93 -12.70 12.25
N ILE A 80 -6.38 -13.94 12.06
CA ILE A 80 -5.58 -14.96 11.36
C ILE A 80 -5.22 -14.49 9.94
N ALA A 81 -6.20 -13.99 9.18
CA ALA A 81 -5.97 -13.52 7.82
C ALA A 81 -5.05 -12.28 7.77
N ARG A 82 -5.27 -11.32 8.68
CA ARG A 82 -4.44 -10.11 8.81
C ARG A 82 -2.99 -10.44 9.20
N ARG A 83 -2.77 -11.41 10.08
CA ARG A 83 -1.41 -11.83 10.48
C ARG A 83 -0.72 -12.61 9.37
N LEU A 84 -1.47 -13.45 8.65
CA LEU A 84 -0.97 -14.17 7.49
C LEU A 84 -0.48 -13.22 6.40
N SER A 85 -1.23 -12.14 6.10
CA SER A 85 -0.82 -11.18 5.07
C SER A 85 0.44 -10.41 5.45
N LYS A 86 0.56 -10.00 6.72
CA LYS A 86 1.78 -9.37 7.25
C LYS A 86 2.99 -10.31 7.17
N LEU A 87 2.81 -11.59 7.51
CA LEU A 87 3.85 -12.61 7.40
C LEU A 87 4.33 -12.76 5.95
N ALA A 88 3.37 -12.83 5.03
CA ALA A 88 3.62 -13.02 3.61
C ALA A 88 4.00 -11.74 2.85
N LYS A 89 4.09 -10.59 3.54
CA LYS A 89 4.24 -9.24 2.97
C LYS A 89 3.31 -9.00 1.77
N ALA A 90 2.09 -9.52 1.88
CA ALA A 90 1.10 -9.54 0.82
C ALA A 90 0.16 -8.32 0.91
N PRO A 91 -0.24 -7.72 -0.23
CA PRO A 91 -1.37 -6.80 -0.25
C PRO A 91 -2.60 -7.47 0.34
N PHE A 92 -3.30 -6.77 1.24
CA PHE A 92 -4.43 -7.32 1.97
C PHE A 92 -5.54 -6.31 2.13
N ILE A 93 -6.77 -6.73 1.84
CA ILE A 93 -7.98 -5.94 2.07
C ILE A 93 -9.06 -6.78 2.76
N LYS A 94 -9.76 -6.14 3.71
CA LYS A 94 -10.99 -6.67 4.31
C LYS A 94 -12.18 -5.98 3.67
N VAL A 95 -13.14 -6.76 3.19
CA VAL A 95 -14.41 -6.26 2.66
C VAL A 95 -15.56 -7.02 3.30
N GLU A 96 -16.68 -6.35 3.55
CA GLU A 96 -17.92 -6.95 4.06
C GLU A 96 -18.82 -7.26 2.87
N ALA A 97 -19.28 -8.51 2.75
CA ALA A 97 -20.06 -8.96 1.60
C ALA A 97 -21.41 -8.22 1.46
N SER A 98 -22.00 -7.78 2.57
CA SER A 98 -23.24 -7.00 2.62
C SER A 98 -23.15 -5.65 1.91
N LYS A 99 -21.94 -5.07 1.77
CA LYS A 99 -21.74 -3.77 1.09
C LYS A 99 -22.15 -3.77 -0.39
N PHE A 100 -22.25 -4.95 -1.00
CA PHE A 100 -22.65 -5.11 -2.40
C PHE A 100 -24.16 -5.35 -2.58
N THR A 101 -24.91 -5.54 -1.48
CA THR A 101 -26.37 -5.80 -1.54
C THR A 101 -27.24 -4.55 -1.50
N GLU A 102 -26.67 -3.39 -1.16
CA GLU A 102 -27.44 -2.16 -1.01
C GLU A 102 -27.61 -1.46 -2.37
N VAL A 103 -28.83 -1.46 -2.89
CA VAL A 103 -29.27 -0.88 -4.19
C VAL A 103 -29.09 0.67 -4.26
N GLY A 104 -28.43 1.29 -3.28
CA GLY A 104 -28.50 2.73 -3.02
C GLY A 104 -27.25 3.57 -3.28
N TYR A 105 -26.11 2.99 -3.64
CA TYR A 105 -24.96 3.80 -4.07
C TYR A 105 -24.50 3.35 -5.45
N VAL A 106 -24.82 4.18 -6.45
CA VAL A 106 -24.18 4.16 -7.76
C VAL A 106 -22.66 4.10 -7.53
N GLY A 107 -22.02 2.93 -7.72
CA GLY A 107 -20.55 2.86 -7.85
C GLY A 107 -19.74 1.89 -6.99
N ARG A 108 -20.30 0.99 -6.16
CA ARG A 108 -19.49 -0.11 -5.57
C ARG A 108 -19.73 -1.44 -6.27
N ASP A 109 -19.25 -1.49 -7.51
CA ASP A 109 -18.97 -2.70 -8.27
C ASP A 109 -18.03 -3.63 -7.48
N VAL A 110 -18.24 -4.95 -7.54
CA VAL A 110 -17.41 -5.98 -6.88
C VAL A 110 -15.94 -5.87 -7.29
N GLU A 111 -15.66 -5.41 -8.52
CA GLU A 111 -14.29 -5.16 -8.98
C GLU A 111 -13.57 -4.06 -8.18
N SER A 112 -14.30 -3.18 -7.48
CA SER A 112 -13.70 -2.15 -6.62
C SER A 112 -12.77 -2.74 -5.56
N MET A 113 -13.03 -3.97 -5.10
CA MET A 113 -12.13 -4.65 -4.16
C MET A 113 -10.73 -4.87 -4.75
N ILE A 114 -10.65 -5.17 -6.05
CA ILE A 114 -9.37 -5.38 -6.74
C ILE A 114 -8.67 -4.03 -6.99
N ARG A 115 -9.44 -2.98 -7.30
CA ARG A 115 -8.91 -1.61 -7.43
C ARG A 115 -8.32 -1.13 -6.10
N ASP A 116 -9.04 -1.31 -5.00
CA ASP A 116 -8.59 -0.94 -3.65
C ASP A 116 -7.38 -1.79 -3.20
N LEU A 117 -7.38 -3.10 -3.48
CA LEU A 117 -6.24 -3.97 -3.21
C LEU A 117 -4.98 -3.53 -3.98
N THR A 118 -5.16 -3.07 -5.22
CA THR A 118 -4.08 -2.53 -6.05
C THR A 118 -3.54 -1.21 -5.51
N GLU A 119 -4.40 -0.33 -4.99
CA GLU A 119 -3.98 0.90 -4.31
C GLU A 119 -3.07 0.57 -3.11
N ILE A 120 -3.47 -0.41 -2.29
CA ILE A 120 -2.69 -0.87 -1.13
C ILE A 120 -1.32 -1.39 -1.59
N ALA A 121 -1.28 -2.19 -2.65
CA ALA A 121 -0.03 -2.70 -3.21
C ALA A 121 0.89 -1.58 -3.72
N VAL A 122 0.34 -0.56 -4.38
CA VAL A 122 1.09 0.62 -4.83
C VAL A 122 1.69 1.37 -3.63
N GLY A 123 0.91 1.58 -2.57
CA GLY A 123 1.39 2.17 -1.33
C GLY A 123 2.56 1.39 -0.72
N MET A 124 2.44 0.07 -0.64
CA MET A 124 3.49 -0.82 -0.13
C MET A 124 4.78 -0.72 -0.96
N VAL A 125 4.69 -0.81 -2.29
CA VAL A 125 5.87 -0.75 -3.17
C VAL A 125 6.50 0.64 -3.11
N ARG A 126 5.70 1.72 -3.08
CA ARG A 126 6.19 3.09 -2.98
C ARG A 126 6.98 3.30 -1.69
N GLU A 127 6.50 2.78 -0.57
CA GLU A 127 7.18 2.89 0.72
C GLU A 127 8.52 2.14 0.73
N GLU A 128 8.56 0.92 0.18
CA GLU A 128 9.80 0.15 0.05
C GLU A 128 10.83 0.85 -0.86
N ARG A 129 10.36 1.43 -1.98
CA ARG A 129 11.22 2.21 -2.88
C ARG A 129 11.75 3.46 -2.20
N ARG A 130 10.89 4.16 -1.45
CA ARG A 130 11.27 5.35 -0.68
C ARG A 130 12.33 5.04 0.37
N ALA A 131 12.20 3.92 1.06
CA ALA A 131 13.22 3.44 2.00
C ALA A 131 14.53 3.10 1.28
N ALA A 132 14.48 2.44 0.13
CA ALA A 132 15.67 2.05 -0.64
C ALA A 132 16.46 3.25 -1.21
N ILE A 133 15.78 4.34 -1.57
CA ILE A 133 16.41 5.56 -2.13
C ILE A 133 16.67 6.64 -1.07
N HIS A 134 16.36 6.38 0.20
CA HIS A 134 16.39 7.39 1.27
C HIS A 134 17.74 8.11 1.36
N ASP A 135 18.85 7.38 1.30
CA ASP A 135 20.18 7.97 1.44
C ASP A 135 20.59 8.80 0.23
N THR A 136 20.24 8.35 -0.98
CA THR A 136 20.43 9.12 -2.22
C THR A 136 19.57 10.39 -2.22
N ALA A 137 18.30 10.28 -1.82
CA ALA A 137 17.39 11.41 -1.71
C ALA A 137 17.90 12.42 -0.66
N ARG A 138 18.45 11.94 0.45
CA ARG A 138 19.08 12.77 1.48
C ARG A 138 20.29 13.53 0.96
N ALA A 139 21.17 12.85 0.22
CA ALA A 139 22.33 13.51 -0.38
C ALA A 139 21.92 14.60 -1.39
N HIS A 140 20.91 14.35 -2.21
CA HIS A 140 20.37 15.34 -3.15
C HIS A 140 19.69 16.51 -2.44
N ALA A 141 18.94 16.24 -1.37
CA ALA A 141 18.30 17.28 -0.57
C ALA A 141 19.34 18.17 0.14
N GLU A 142 20.40 17.57 0.70
CA GLU A 142 21.54 18.30 1.28
C GLU A 142 22.19 19.22 0.23
N GLU A 143 22.46 18.70 -0.95
CA GLU A 143 23.10 19.48 -2.03
C GLU A 143 22.22 20.64 -2.50
N ARG A 144 20.91 20.41 -2.64
CA ARG A 144 19.94 21.46 -3.01
C ARG A 144 19.82 22.52 -1.92
N LEU A 145 19.85 22.14 -0.66
CA LEU A 145 19.83 23.07 0.47
C LEU A 145 21.12 23.90 0.55
N LEU A 146 22.27 23.30 0.25
CA LEU A 146 23.55 24.02 0.14
C LEU A 146 23.55 25.06 -0.98
N GLN A 147 22.95 24.75 -2.13
CA GLN A 147 22.79 25.71 -3.23
C GLN A 147 21.94 26.94 -2.84
N LEU A 148 20.94 26.75 -1.98
CA LEU A 148 20.12 27.85 -1.47
C LEU A 148 20.84 28.69 -0.41
N LEU A 149 21.71 28.07 0.40
CA LEU A 149 22.45 28.74 1.48
C LEU A 149 23.70 29.47 1.00
N VAL A 150 24.36 28.92 -0.02
CA VAL A 150 25.55 29.47 -0.70
C VAL A 150 25.22 29.54 -2.19
N PRO A 151 24.51 30.58 -2.64
CA PRO A 151 24.27 30.77 -4.06
C PRO A 151 25.62 30.98 -4.74
N SER A 152 25.98 30.09 -5.67
CA SER A 152 27.14 30.31 -6.52
C SER A 152 26.90 31.60 -7.31
N PRO A 153 27.83 32.56 -7.31
CA PRO A 153 27.67 33.73 -8.17
C PRO A 153 27.54 33.25 -9.63
N PRO A 154 26.70 33.90 -10.46
CA PRO A 154 26.61 33.55 -11.87
C PRO A 154 28.02 33.60 -12.46
N ILE A 155 28.37 32.58 -13.23
CA ILE A 155 29.67 32.45 -13.89
C ILE A 155 29.87 33.70 -14.75
N SER A 156 30.56 34.69 -14.21
CA SER A 156 31.05 35.81 -15.00
C SER A 156 32.31 35.30 -15.69
N PRO A 157 32.44 35.41 -17.02
CA PRO A 157 33.63 34.93 -17.75
C PRO A 157 34.94 35.66 -17.37
N MET A 158 34.92 36.53 -16.35
CA MET A 158 36.02 37.39 -15.90
C MET A 158 36.62 36.99 -14.54
N THR A 159 36.09 35.99 -13.84
CA THR A 159 36.64 35.51 -12.55
C THR A 159 37.30 34.15 -12.73
N GLY A 160 38.58 34.04 -12.36
CA GLY A 160 39.40 32.83 -12.41
C GLY A 160 38.87 31.66 -11.55
N PRO A 161 39.58 30.51 -11.56
CA PRO A 161 39.01 29.20 -11.26
C PRO A 161 38.60 29.02 -9.80
N GLY A 162 37.29 28.89 -9.55
CA GLY A 162 36.60 27.83 -8.81
C GLY A 162 37.05 27.29 -7.43
N GLU A 163 38.27 27.53 -6.92
CA GLU A 163 38.82 26.82 -5.74
C GLU A 163 38.19 27.27 -4.41
N ASP A 164 37.93 28.57 -4.22
CA ASP A 164 37.35 29.12 -2.97
C ASP A 164 35.90 28.65 -2.71
N LEU A 165 35.15 28.36 -3.78
CA LEU A 165 33.75 27.96 -3.67
C LEU A 165 33.59 26.54 -3.15
N THR A 166 34.47 25.62 -3.57
CA THR A 166 34.45 24.23 -3.11
C THR A 166 34.78 24.11 -1.62
N GLU A 167 35.81 24.80 -1.15
CA GLU A 167 36.19 24.77 0.27
C GLU A 167 35.11 25.41 1.15
N THR A 168 34.49 26.50 0.68
CA THR A 168 33.35 27.14 1.35
C THR A 168 32.16 26.18 1.44
N ARG A 169 31.82 25.48 0.35
CA ARG A 169 30.71 24.51 0.34
C ARG A 169 30.94 23.35 1.30
N GLU A 170 32.17 22.84 1.41
CA GLU A 170 32.49 21.76 2.36
C GLU A 170 32.35 22.20 3.82
N LYS A 171 32.82 23.40 4.16
CA LYS A 171 32.63 23.99 5.49
C LYS A 171 31.15 24.17 5.83
N PHE A 172 30.34 24.62 4.86
CA PHE A 172 28.89 24.75 5.03
C PHE A 172 28.18 23.40 5.13
N ARG A 173 28.63 22.38 4.40
CA ARG A 173 28.14 21.00 4.50
C ARG A 173 28.39 20.44 5.91
N ALA A 174 29.58 20.67 6.46
CA ALA A 174 29.89 20.27 7.85
C ALA A 174 28.97 20.98 8.85
N LYS A 175 28.76 22.30 8.70
CA LYS A 175 27.85 23.09 9.56
C LYS A 175 26.37 22.69 9.43
N LEU A 176 25.94 22.28 8.23
CA LEU A 176 24.59 21.76 7.99
C LEU A 176 24.38 20.41 8.67
N ARG A 177 25.39 19.53 8.60
CA ARG A 177 25.35 18.23 9.27
C ARG A 177 25.42 18.33 10.79
N SER A 178 26.12 19.33 11.32
CA SER A 178 26.21 19.60 12.76
C SER A 178 24.98 20.33 13.34
N GLY A 179 23.97 20.66 12.52
CA GLY A 179 22.78 21.40 12.95
C GLY A 179 23.01 22.89 13.25
N ALA A 180 24.20 23.42 12.96
CA ALA A 180 24.54 24.81 13.29
C ALA A 180 23.76 25.85 12.46
N LEU A 181 23.10 25.40 11.38
CA LEU A 181 22.35 26.25 10.45
C LEU A 181 20.83 26.10 10.58
N ASP A 182 20.34 25.24 11.48
CA ASP A 182 18.93 24.83 11.56
C ASP A 182 17.94 25.99 11.72
N ASN A 183 18.34 27.05 12.43
CA ASN A 183 17.53 28.25 12.68
C ASN A 183 17.58 29.28 11.55
N ARG A 184 18.45 29.12 10.56
CA ARG A 184 18.54 30.06 9.43
C ARG A 184 17.31 29.87 8.54
N GLU A 185 16.81 30.95 7.95
CA GLU A 185 15.71 30.89 7.00
C GLU A 185 16.22 30.70 5.57
N VAL A 186 15.50 29.87 4.82
CA VAL A 186 15.72 29.64 3.39
C VAL A 186 14.39 29.73 2.66
N GLN A 187 14.44 30.20 1.41
CA GLN A 187 13.27 30.21 0.55
C GLN A 187 13.27 28.92 -0.29
N ILE A 188 12.23 28.11 -0.14
CA ILE A 188 12.05 26.88 -0.93
C ILE A 188 10.76 26.97 -1.75
N GLU A 189 10.76 26.28 -2.87
CA GLU A 189 9.55 26.04 -3.65
C GLU A 189 8.81 24.84 -3.04
N VAL A 190 7.61 25.08 -2.54
CA VAL A 190 6.70 24.06 -2.03
C VAL A 190 5.60 23.86 -3.06
N ASP A 191 5.27 22.59 -3.35
CA ASP A 191 4.13 22.27 -4.21
C ASP A 191 2.84 22.58 -3.43
N ASP A 192 2.03 23.49 -3.98
CA ASP A 192 0.76 23.88 -3.39
C ASP A 192 -0.24 22.75 -3.62
N ASN A 193 -0.55 22.01 -2.55
CA ASN A 193 -1.63 21.04 -2.54
C ASN A 193 -2.76 21.68 -1.72
N PRO A 194 -3.73 22.37 -2.34
CA PRO A 194 -4.80 23.02 -1.60
C PRO A 194 -5.69 21.91 -1.02
N SER A 195 -5.39 21.51 0.21
CA SER A 195 -6.29 20.81 1.11
C SER A 195 -7.03 21.80 2.02
N GLY A 196 -7.28 23.01 1.53
CA GLY A 196 -8.11 24.02 2.19
C GLY A 196 -9.53 23.95 1.65
N SER A 197 -10.51 23.76 2.53
CA SER A 197 -11.92 24.05 2.24
C SER A 197 -12.05 25.52 1.86
N PHE A 198 -12.75 25.82 0.76
CA PHE A 198 -13.02 27.18 0.32
C PHE A 198 -14.40 27.58 0.84
N GLU A 199 -14.45 28.42 1.87
CA GLU A 199 -15.71 29.00 2.35
C GLU A 199 -16.12 30.14 1.41
N MET A 200 -17.24 29.97 0.71
CA MET A 200 -17.77 31.00 -0.18
C MET A 200 -18.90 31.74 0.53
N ILE A 201 -18.72 33.05 0.74
CA ILE A 201 -19.75 33.91 1.32
C ILE A 201 -20.70 34.31 0.20
N THR A 202 -21.93 33.79 0.23
CA THR A 202 -23.00 34.25 -0.66
C THR A 202 -23.86 35.30 0.06
N PRO A 203 -24.67 36.10 -0.67
CA PRO A 203 -25.59 37.07 -0.07
C PRO A 203 -26.63 36.46 0.88
N GLN A 204 -26.77 35.12 0.91
CA GLN A 204 -27.72 34.39 1.74
C GLN A 204 -27.06 33.62 2.91
N GLY A 205 -25.73 33.66 3.05
CA GLY A 205 -25.00 32.99 4.13
C GLY A 205 -23.63 32.47 3.72
N VAL A 206 -22.87 31.96 4.68
CA VAL A 206 -21.63 31.20 4.43
C VAL A 206 -22.04 29.76 4.12
N GLU A 207 -21.86 29.32 2.87
CA GLU A 207 -22.01 27.91 2.50
C GLU A 207 -20.63 27.26 2.38
N GLU A 208 -20.47 26.11 3.03
CA GLU A 208 -19.30 25.25 2.86
C GLU A 208 -19.44 24.53 1.51
N VAL A 209 -18.96 25.17 0.45
CA VAL A 209 -19.02 24.64 -0.91
C VAL A 209 -17.90 23.61 -1.07
N GLY A 210 -18.18 22.38 -0.66
CA GLY A 210 -17.33 21.21 -0.91
C GLY A 210 -17.38 20.77 -2.37
N ILE A 211 -16.93 21.62 -3.30
CA ILE A 211 -16.93 21.28 -4.72
C ILE A 211 -15.54 20.76 -5.13
N ASN A 212 -15.57 19.56 -5.72
CA ASN A 212 -14.58 18.96 -6.61
C ASN A 212 -14.27 19.87 -7.82
N ILE A 213 -13.85 21.13 -7.59
CA ILE A 213 -13.36 22.05 -8.63
C ILE A 213 -12.13 21.44 -9.35
N ARG A 214 -11.52 20.43 -8.72
CA ARG A 214 -10.44 19.58 -9.21
C ARG A 214 -10.73 18.92 -10.57
N GLU A 215 -11.98 18.63 -10.91
CA GLU A 215 -12.36 18.02 -12.20
C GLU A 215 -12.76 19.04 -13.28
N MET A 216 -13.12 20.28 -12.91
CA MET A 216 -13.62 21.28 -13.86
C MET A 216 -12.52 22.16 -14.49
N LEU A 217 -11.28 22.12 -14.00
CA LEU A 217 -10.19 22.95 -14.51
C LEU A 217 -8.88 22.15 -14.71
N PRO A 218 -8.74 21.41 -15.82
CA PRO A 218 -7.60 20.54 -16.10
C PRO A 218 -6.27 21.26 -16.42
N GLY A 219 -6.17 22.57 -16.17
CA GLY A 219 -5.03 23.40 -16.60
C GLY A 219 -4.57 24.46 -15.60
N LEU A 220 -5.13 24.49 -14.39
CA LEU A 220 -4.82 25.49 -13.35
C LEU A 220 -4.01 24.94 -12.16
N PHE A 221 -3.63 23.66 -12.19
CA PHE A 221 -2.93 23.01 -11.08
C PHE A 221 -1.40 23.11 -11.18
N GLY A 222 -0.79 23.58 -10.09
CA GLY A 222 0.65 23.48 -9.83
C GLY A 222 1.40 24.82 -9.78
N ARG A 223 0.88 25.86 -9.13
CA ARG A 223 1.74 26.99 -8.76
C ARG A 223 2.62 26.57 -7.59
N ARG A 224 3.91 26.36 -7.84
CA ARG A 224 4.91 26.25 -6.78
C ARG A 224 4.96 27.58 -6.04
N ARG A 225 4.58 27.58 -4.76
CA ARG A 225 4.68 28.75 -3.91
C ARG A 225 6.10 28.80 -3.32
N LYS A 226 6.69 29.99 -3.32
CA LYS A 226 7.98 30.23 -2.65
C LYS A 226 7.72 30.62 -1.21
N ASP A 227 7.88 29.69 -0.28
CA ASP A 227 7.74 29.93 1.14
C ASP A 227 9.11 30.04 1.83
N ARG A 228 9.17 30.90 2.85
CA ARG A 228 10.34 31.03 3.73
C ARG A 228 10.13 30.12 4.92
N VAL A 229 11.04 29.16 5.08
CA VAL A 229 11.02 28.20 6.18
C VAL A 229 12.41 28.09 6.80
N LYS A 230 12.48 27.51 8.00
CA LYS A 230 13.77 27.23 8.65
C LYS A 230 14.51 26.12 7.91
N VAL A 231 15.84 26.12 7.96
CA VAL A 231 16.70 25.07 7.36
C VAL A 231 16.31 23.68 7.85
N ALA A 232 15.97 23.52 9.13
CA ALA A 232 15.53 22.24 9.67
C ALA A 232 14.26 21.70 8.98
N GLU A 233 13.28 22.58 8.73
CA GLU A 233 12.04 22.24 8.04
C GLU A 233 12.27 22.06 6.53
N ALA A 234 13.09 22.92 5.93
CA ALA A 234 13.48 22.81 4.53
C ALA A 234 14.15 21.47 4.22
N LYS A 235 14.96 20.95 5.15
CA LYS A 235 15.63 19.65 4.99
C LYS A 235 14.62 18.52 4.81
N GLU A 236 13.58 18.48 5.65
CA GLU A 236 12.53 17.45 5.56
C GLU A 236 11.68 17.60 4.29
N ILE A 237 11.30 18.83 3.94
CA ILE A 237 10.52 19.10 2.72
C ILE A 237 11.31 18.71 1.46
N LEU A 238 12.58 19.13 1.38
CA LEU A 238 13.45 18.81 0.24
C LEU A 238 13.71 17.30 0.17
N LEU A 239 13.91 16.61 1.30
CA LEU A 239 14.05 15.16 1.32
C LEU A 239 12.83 14.47 0.71
N GLN A 240 11.62 14.89 1.10
CA GLN A 240 10.39 14.33 0.55
C GLN A 240 10.25 14.60 -0.96
N GLN A 241 10.58 15.81 -1.41
CA GLN A 241 10.55 16.18 -2.83
C GLN A 241 11.56 15.39 -3.67
N GLU A 242 12.82 15.28 -3.22
CA GLU A 242 13.85 14.55 -3.94
C GLU A 242 13.56 13.05 -3.94
N ALA A 243 13.05 12.50 -2.84
CA ALA A 243 12.59 11.11 -2.81
C ALA A 243 11.47 10.86 -3.83
N GLU A 244 10.47 11.76 -3.94
CA GLU A 244 9.37 11.59 -4.89
C GLU A 244 9.83 11.66 -6.35
N LYS A 245 10.80 12.52 -6.67
CA LYS A 245 11.37 12.61 -8.03
C LYS A 245 12.13 11.35 -8.45
N LEU A 246 12.78 10.69 -7.49
CA LEU A 246 13.56 9.48 -7.73
C LEU A 246 12.68 8.22 -7.90
N ILE A 247 11.38 8.30 -7.60
CA ILE A 247 10.46 7.17 -7.73
C ILE A 247 9.92 7.07 -9.16
N ASP A 248 10.26 5.99 -9.86
CA ASP A 248 9.63 5.63 -11.13
C ASP A 248 8.21 5.11 -10.88
N ARG A 249 7.21 5.96 -11.16
CA ARG A 249 5.79 5.62 -11.01
C ARG A 249 5.35 4.45 -11.90
N ALA A 250 5.91 4.31 -13.10
CA ALA A 250 5.57 3.22 -14.00
C ALA A 250 6.14 1.89 -13.48
N GLN A 251 7.36 1.90 -12.94
CA GLN A 251 7.93 0.72 -12.28
C GLN A 251 7.14 0.34 -11.02
N VAL A 252 6.76 1.30 -10.19
CA VAL A 252 5.92 1.06 -9.00
C VAL A 252 4.59 0.44 -9.41
N ALA A 253 3.92 0.99 -10.42
CA ALA A 253 2.64 0.47 -10.90
C ALA A 253 2.78 -0.96 -11.44
N ARG A 254 3.84 -1.28 -12.20
CA ARG A 254 4.09 -2.65 -12.70
C ARG A 254 4.32 -3.64 -11.57
N GLU A 255 5.19 -3.28 -10.62
CA GLU A 255 5.51 -4.15 -9.48
C GLU A 255 4.30 -4.36 -8.56
N ALA A 256 3.51 -3.31 -8.31
CA ALA A 256 2.31 -3.41 -7.50
C ALA A 256 1.29 -4.37 -8.10
N ARG A 257 1.02 -4.28 -9.41
CA ARG A 257 0.12 -5.23 -10.10
C ARG A 257 0.64 -6.66 -9.98
N ARG A 258 1.93 -6.88 -10.23
CA ARG A 258 2.56 -8.20 -10.06
C ARG A 258 2.36 -8.76 -8.64
N ARG A 259 2.48 -7.92 -7.61
CA ARG A 259 2.27 -8.34 -6.21
C ARG A 259 0.82 -8.70 -5.91
N VAL A 260 -0.14 -7.97 -6.48
CA VAL A 260 -1.56 -8.31 -6.37
C VAL A 260 -1.83 -9.64 -7.04
N GLU A 261 -1.42 -9.81 -8.30
CA GLU A 261 -1.65 -11.03 -9.07
C GLU A 261 -1.00 -12.26 -8.41
N GLN A 262 0.25 -12.13 -7.94
CA GLN A 262 1.01 -13.26 -7.41
C GLN A 262 0.81 -13.52 -5.92
N GLY A 263 0.20 -12.59 -5.19
CA GLY A 263 0.22 -12.63 -3.73
C GLY A 263 -0.86 -11.86 -3.02
N GLY A 264 -1.78 -11.22 -3.73
CA GLY A 264 -2.91 -10.53 -3.14
C GLY A 264 -3.73 -11.47 -2.26
N MET A 265 -4.22 -10.93 -1.14
CA MET A 265 -5.12 -11.62 -0.22
C MET A 265 -6.37 -10.78 0.00
N LEU A 266 -7.53 -11.38 -0.21
CA LEU A 266 -8.81 -10.72 -0.03
C LEU A 266 -9.61 -11.45 1.05
N PHE A 267 -10.01 -10.71 2.10
CA PHE A 267 -10.85 -11.24 3.16
C PHE A 267 -12.29 -10.77 2.99
N LEU A 268 -13.19 -11.70 2.66
CA LEU A 268 -14.63 -11.47 2.53
C LEU A 268 -15.31 -11.82 3.85
N ASP A 269 -15.63 -10.81 4.66
CA ASP A 269 -16.36 -10.99 5.91
C ASP A 269 -17.87 -11.05 5.67
N GLU A 270 -18.57 -11.72 6.58
CA GLU A 270 -20.03 -11.87 6.57
C GLU A 270 -20.61 -12.44 5.26
N ILE A 271 -19.89 -13.38 4.62
CA ILE A 271 -20.36 -14.02 3.38
C ILE A 271 -21.69 -14.77 3.57
N ASP A 272 -21.98 -15.20 4.80
CA ASP A 272 -23.24 -15.83 5.17
C ASP A 272 -24.45 -14.88 5.11
N LYS A 273 -24.24 -13.56 5.05
CA LYS A 273 -25.32 -12.57 4.88
C LYS A 273 -25.85 -12.48 3.46
N ILE A 274 -25.03 -12.88 2.48
CA ILE A 274 -25.41 -12.90 1.06
C ILE A 274 -25.83 -14.30 0.59
N ALA A 275 -25.69 -15.33 1.44
CA ALA A 275 -26.25 -16.66 1.20
C ALA A 275 -27.79 -16.61 1.31
N GLY A 276 -28.49 -16.88 0.21
CA GLY A 276 -29.96 -16.89 0.16
C GLY A 276 -30.56 -18.01 1.02
N ARG A 277 -31.85 -17.88 1.37
CA ARG A 277 -32.67 -19.00 1.87
C ARG A 277 -33.39 -19.63 0.68
N GLU A 278 -33.38 -20.96 0.55
CA GLU A 278 -34.14 -21.70 -0.49
C GLU A 278 -35.68 -21.65 -0.30
N GLY A 279 -36.25 -20.63 0.35
CA GLY A 279 -37.68 -20.58 0.65
C GLY A 279 -38.24 -19.17 0.74
N ASN A 280 -39.22 -18.91 -0.12
CA ASN A 280 -40.05 -17.71 -0.31
C ASN A 280 -39.48 -16.58 -1.18
N ARG A 281 -40.24 -16.27 -2.25
CA ARG A 281 -40.11 -15.11 -3.14
C ARG A 281 -40.09 -13.80 -2.35
N GLY A 282 -38.91 -13.36 -1.92
CA GLY A 282 -38.64 -12.05 -1.32
C GLY A 282 -37.42 -11.38 -1.98
N PRO A 283 -36.82 -10.32 -1.38
CA PRO A 283 -35.68 -9.55 -1.93
C PRO A 283 -34.37 -10.34 -2.16
N ASP A 284 -34.44 -11.66 -2.25
CA ASP A 284 -33.33 -12.59 -2.41
C ASP A 284 -32.58 -12.43 -3.75
N VAL A 285 -33.21 -11.85 -4.76
CA VAL A 285 -32.60 -11.56 -6.08
C VAL A 285 -31.34 -10.67 -5.93
N SER A 286 -31.34 -9.73 -4.98
CA SER A 286 -30.19 -8.84 -4.76
C SER A 286 -29.03 -9.52 -4.05
N ARG A 287 -29.30 -10.50 -3.16
CA ARG A 287 -28.25 -11.23 -2.43
C ARG A 287 -27.57 -12.28 -3.28
N GLU A 288 -28.35 -13.02 -4.07
CA GLU A 288 -27.81 -13.95 -5.06
C GLU A 288 -27.06 -13.22 -6.18
N GLY A 289 -27.50 -12.00 -6.54
CA GLY A 289 -26.78 -11.13 -7.48
C GLY A 289 -25.33 -10.90 -7.06
N VAL A 290 -25.08 -10.58 -5.78
CA VAL A 290 -23.71 -10.37 -5.27
C VAL A 290 -22.85 -11.63 -5.42
N GLN A 291 -23.40 -12.82 -5.18
CA GLN A 291 -22.64 -14.06 -5.38
C GLN A 291 -22.27 -14.28 -6.85
N ARG A 292 -23.19 -13.97 -7.76
CA ARG A 292 -22.94 -14.05 -9.20
C ARG A 292 -21.87 -13.05 -9.64
N ASP A 293 -21.88 -11.86 -9.07
CA ASP A 293 -20.89 -10.82 -9.38
C ASP A 293 -19.51 -11.12 -8.76
N LEU A 294 -19.46 -11.82 -7.62
CA LEU A 294 -18.23 -12.30 -6.98
C LEU A 294 -17.59 -13.48 -7.74
N LEU A 295 -18.39 -14.29 -8.44
CA LEU A 295 -17.92 -15.53 -9.04
C LEU A 295 -16.79 -15.31 -10.08
N PRO A 296 -16.92 -14.40 -11.07
CA PRO A 296 -15.83 -14.12 -12.01
C PRO A 296 -14.54 -13.68 -11.33
N ILE A 297 -14.65 -12.96 -10.22
CA ILE A 297 -13.49 -12.44 -9.47
C ILE A 297 -12.73 -13.59 -8.79
N VAL A 298 -13.45 -14.57 -8.25
CA VAL A 298 -12.89 -15.74 -7.56
C VAL A 298 -12.39 -16.80 -8.55
N GLU A 299 -13.06 -16.97 -9.70
CA GLU A 299 -12.68 -17.93 -10.76
C GLU A 299 -11.48 -17.45 -11.58
N GLY A 300 -11.32 -16.13 -11.73
CA GLY A 300 -10.26 -15.53 -12.51
C GLY A 300 -10.84 -14.62 -13.59
N THR A 301 -10.62 -13.31 -13.43
CA THR A 301 -10.98 -12.30 -14.43
C THR A 301 -9.93 -11.21 -14.48
N THR A 302 -10.00 -10.35 -15.49
CA THR A 302 -9.14 -9.19 -15.62
C THR A 302 -9.90 -7.93 -15.24
N VAL A 303 -9.46 -7.26 -14.17
CA VAL A 303 -10.04 -6.01 -13.69
C VAL A 303 -9.21 -4.82 -14.16
N THR A 304 -9.88 -3.79 -14.69
CA THR A 304 -9.22 -2.53 -15.07
C THR A 304 -9.05 -1.63 -13.85
N THR A 305 -7.82 -1.17 -13.60
CA THR A 305 -7.48 -0.21 -12.56
C THR A 305 -6.78 1.02 -13.15
N LYS A 306 -6.67 2.11 -12.39
CA LYS A 306 -5.90 3.30 -12.80
C LYS A 306 -4.40 3.03 -12.98
N TYR A 307 -3.90 1.87 -12.54
CA TYR A 307 -2.52 1.43 -12.69
C TYR A 307 -2.33 0.43 -13.84
N GLY A 308 -3.41 0.06 -14.54
CA GLY A 308 -3.43 -0.97 -15.58
C GLY A 308 -4.33 -2.15 -15.23
N MET A 309 -4.32 -3.16 -16.09
CA MET A 309 -5.10 -4.39 -15.93
C MET A 309 -4.48 -5.31 -14.88
N VAL A 310 -5.31 -5.93 -14.04
CA VAL A 310 -4.91 -6.87 -12.98
C VAL A 310 -5.70 -8.16 -13.14
N LYS A 311 -5.00 -9.30 -13.22
CA LYS A 311 -5.58 -10.65 -13.25
C LYS A 311 -5.87 -11.17 -11.84
N THR A 312 -7.02 -11.81 -11.62
CA THR A 312 -7.43 -12.28 -10.28
C THR A 312 -7.20 -13.77 -10.03
N ASP A 313 -6.75 -14.53 -11.04
CA ASP A 313 -6.58 -15.99 -11.07
C ASP A 313 -5.80 -16.57 -9.88
N HIS A 314 -4.93 -15.76 -9.29
CA HIS A 314 -3.94 -16.17 -8.32
C HIS A 314 -4.03 -15.43 -6.98
N ILE A 315 -5.07 -14.61 -6.81
CA ILE A 315 -5.40 -13.96 -5.55
C ILE A 315 -5.97 -14.99 -4.58
N LEU A 316 -5.51 -14.98 -3.33
CA LEU A 316 -6.06 -15.85 -2.28
C LEU A 316 -7.30 -15.21 -1.67
N PHE A 317 -8.45 -15.87 -1.80
CA PHE A 317 -9.69 -15.47 -1.15
C PHE A 317 -9.88 -16.21 0.18
N ILE A 318 -10.14 -15.46 1.24
CA ILE A 318 -10.50 -15.97 2.55
C ILE A 318 -11.89 -15.42 2.89
N ALA A 319 -12.92 -16.24 2.70
CA ALA A 319 -14.27 -15.89 3.09
C ALA A 319 -14.52 -16.30 4.55
N ALA A 320 -15.34 -15.54 5.26
CA ALA A 320 -15.69 -15.82 6.64
C ALA A 320 -17.18 -15.55 6.89
N GLY A 321 -17.78 -16.35 7.76
CA GLY A 321 -19.18 -16.18 8.15
C GLY A 321 -19.48 -16.90 9.46
N ALA A 322 -20.59 -16.54 10.09
CA ALA A 322 -21.06 -17.21 11.29
C ALA A 322 -21.90 -18.46 10.97
N PHE A 323 -22.64 -18.42 9.85
CA PHE A 323 -23.49 -19.51 9.36
C PHE A 323 -24.49 -20.00 10.42
N HIS A 324 -25.01 -19.07 11.24
CA HIS A 324 -26.03 -19.37 12.24
C HIS A 324 -27.39 -19.73 11.63
N VAL A 325 -27.65 -19.27 10.40
CA VAL A 325 -28.97 -19.32 9.75
C VAL A 325 -29.04 -20.37 8.63
N SER A 326 -27.91 -21.01 8.29
CA SER A 326 -27.78 -21.96 7.18
C SER A 326 -27.72 -23.42 7.64
N ARG A 327 -28.38 -23.74 8.76
CA ARG A 327 -28.61 -25.12 9.23
C ARG A 327 -30.07 -25.48 9.06
#